data_AF-A0A3V3KH64-F1
#
_entry.id   AF-A0A3V3KH64-F1
#
_cell.length_a   1.000
_cell.length_b   1.000
_cell.length_c   1.000
_cell.angle_alpha   90.00
_cell.angle_beta   90.00
_cell.angle_gamma   90.00
#
_symmetry.space_group_name_H-M   'P 1'
#
loop_
_entity.id
_entity.type
_entity.pdbx_description
1 polymer ?
#
loop_
_entity_poly.entity_id
_entity_poly.type
_entity_poly.pdbx_seq_one_letter_code
_entity_poly.pdbx_strand_id
1 'polypeptide(L)'
;MKNKRLLPLAGILTLLLSSFFTTQAQAHAHLKNAEPAAESTVESTPGHLTLHFTEALEPTFSAADVTDSQGKAVKTAKSVVDDADKSVLIVPLEDVLPSGKYTVNWHVVAVDGHKTKGDYTFTVK
;
A
#
# COMPACT_ATOMS: atom_id res chain seq x y z
N MET A 1 -14.59 -69.42 -5.43
CA MET A 1 -13.60 -68.68 -4.61
C MET A 1 -13.51 -67.25 -5.12
N LYS A 2 -13.54 -66.25 -4.22
CA LYS A 2 -13.76 -64.83 -4.51
C LYS A 2 -12.46 -64.12 -4.94
N ASN A 3 -12.47 -63.44 -6.08
CA ASN A 3 -11.33 -62.70 -6.61
C ASN A 3 -11.37 -61.27 -6.04
N LYS A 4 -10.51 -60.97 -5.06
CA LYS A 4 -10.40 -59.61 -4.50
C LYS A 4 -9.67 -58.72 -5.51
N ARG A 5 -10.40 -57.82 -6.17
CA ARG A 5 -9.80 -56.74 -6.97
C ARG A 5 -9.16 -55.73 -6.02
N LEU A 6 -7.83 -55.71 -5.97
CA LEU A 6 -7.05 -54.67 -5.32
C LEU A 6 -7.18 -53.39 -6.18
N LEU A 7 -7.92 -52.41 -5.68
CA LEU A 7 -7.95 -51.05 -6.25
C LEU A 7 -6.55 -50.42 -6.14
N PRO A 8 -6.09 -49.63 -7.13
CA PRO A 8 -4.75 -49.07 -7.11
C PRO A 8 -4.68 -47.95 -6.07
N LEU A 9 -4.15 -48.27 -4.88
CA LEU A 9 -3.92 -47.32 -3.78
C LEU A 9 -2.94 -46.19 -4.15
N ALA A 10 -2.26 -46.30 -5.30
CA ALA A 10 -1.29 -45.32 -5.79
C ALA A 10 -1.92 -44.03 -6.34
N GLY A 11 -3.18 -44.05 -6.78
CA GLY A 11 -3.84 -42.85 -7.32
C GLY A 11 -4.39 -41.88 -6.27
N ILE A 12 -4.59 -42.36 -5.03
CA ILE A 12 -5.18 -41.56 -3.95
C ILE A 12 -4.11 -40.70 -3.25
N LEU A 13 -2.85 -41.15 -3.23
CA LEU A 13 -1.77 -40.41 -2.55
C LEU A 13 -1.30 -39.17 -3.33
N THR A 14 -1.46 -39.16 -4.66
CA THR A 14 -1.06 -38.00 -5.49
C THR A 14 -2.06 -36.86 -5.42
N LEU A 15 -3.36 -37.14 -5.19
CA LEU A 15 -4.40 -36.10 -5.12
C LEU A 15 -4.33 -35.29 -3.82
N LEU A 16 -3.78 -35.88 -2.75
CA LEU A 16 -3.66 -35.25 -1.43
C LEU A 16 -2.52 -34.22 -1.31
N LEU A 17 -1.55 -34.20 -2.25
CA LEU A 17 -0.41 -33.28 -2.20
C LEU A 17 -0.69 -31.90 -2.83
N SER A 18 -1.81 -31.75 -3.55
CA SER A 18 -2.15 -30.54 -4.31
C SER A 18 -2.87 -29.45 -3.49
N SER A 19 -3.27 -29.74 -2.24
CA SER A 19 -4.24 -28.92 -1.49
C SER A 19 -3.65 -27.81 -0.61
N PHE A 20 -2.34 -27.55 -0.65
CA PHE A 20 -1.68 -26.64 0.31
C PHE A 20 -1.22 -25.29 -0.25
N PHE A 21 -1.58 -24.93 -1.48
CA PHE A 21 -1.29 -23.59 -2.02
C PHE A 21 -2.48 -22.66 -1.78
N THR A 22 -2.67 -22.20 -0.54
CA THR A 22 -3.58 -21.07 -0.29
C THR A 22 -2.81 -19.79 -0.60
N THR A 23 -2.98 -19.24 -1.80
CA THR A 23 -2.54 -17.88 -2.08
C THR A 23 -3.40 -16.95 -1.23
N GLN A 24 -2.81 -16.34 -0.20
CA GLN A 24 -3.50 -15.36 0.62
C GLN A 24 -3.83 -14.15 -0.26
N ALA A 25 -5.08 -14.05 -0.70
CA ALA A 25 -5.56 -12.88 -1.42
C ALA A 25 -5.38 -11.67 -0.50
N GLN A 26 -4.51 -10.74 -0.90
CA GLN A 26 -4.35 -9.47 -0.21
C GLN A 26 -5.60 -8.65 -0.57
N ALA A 27 -6.62 -8.67 0.27
CA ALA A 27 -7.81 -7.85 0.05
C ALA A 27 -7.58 -6.40 0.47
N HIS A 28 -6.67 -6.17 1.41
CA HIS A 28 -6.45 -4.86 2.01
C HIS A 28 -5.34 -4.08 1.29
N ALA A 29 -5.59 -2.80 1.01
CA ALA A 29 -4.56 -1.88 0.53
C ALA A 29 -3.51 -1.63 1.61
N HIS A 30 -2.26 -2.00 1.35
CA HIS A 30 -1.11 -1.68 2.18
C HIS A 30 -0.12 -0.81 1.40
N LEU A 31 0.55 0.12 2.09
CA LEU A 31 1.62 0.90 1.48
C LEU A 31 2.77 -0.02 1.10
N LYS A 32 3.09 -0.08 -0.19
CA LYS A 32 4.16 -0.89 -0.76
C LYS A 32 5.49 -0.14 -0.78
N ASN A 33 5.46 1.11 -1.22
CA ASN A 33 6.59 2.04 -1.21
C ASN A 33 6.08 3.48 -1.35
N ALA A 34 6.98 4.44 -1.18
CA ALA A 34 6.66 5.86 -1.32
C ALA A 34 7.86 6.65 -1.86
N GLU A 35 7.59 7.83 -2.40
CA GLU A 35 8.56 8.83 -2.81
C GLU A 35 8.17 10.19 -2.18
N PRO A 36 9.02 10.78 -1.33
CA PRO A 36 10.25 10.25 -0.76
C PRO A 36 10.04 8.94 0.02
N ALA A 37 11.04 8.07 -0.01
CA ALA A 37 10.99 6.78 0.67
C ALA A 37 10.95 6.94 2.20
N ALA A 38 10.39 5.94 2.88
CA ALA A 38 10.34 5.91 4.34
C ALA A 38 11.74 6.00 4.95
N GLU A 39 11.88 6.84 5.97
CA GLU A 39 13.11 7.22 6.67
C GLU A 39 14.22 7.77 5.76
N SER A 40 13.88 8.17 4.52
CA SER A 40 14.85 8.78 3.60
C SER A 40 15.11 10.25 3.93
N THR A 41 16.20 10.78 3.37
CA THR A 41 16.52 12.20 3.40
C THR A 41 16.62 12.73 1.96
N VAL A 42 15.93 13.82 1.66
CA VAL A 42 15.96 14.50 0.36
C VAL A 42 16.65 15.85 0.48
N GLU A 43 17.37 16.24 -0.58
CA GLU A 43 18.15 17.50 -0.61
C GLU A 43 17.29 18.73 -0.87
N SER A 44 16.06 18.56 -1.33
CA SER A 44 15.12 19.65 -1.61
C SER A 44 13.68 19.18 -1.44
N THR A 45 12.77 20.13 -1.23
CA THR A 45 11.32 19.85 -1.21
C THR A 45 10.87 19.18 -2.51
N PRO A 46 10.21 18.01 -2.46
CA PRO A 46 9.61 17.42 -3.65
C PRO A 46 8.36 18.21 -4.05
N GLY A 47 7.99 18.23 -5.33
CA GLY A 47 6.75 18.89 -5.76
C GLY A 47 5.48 18.17 -5.31
N HIS A 48 5.58 16.87 -5.03
CA HIS A 48 4.51 16.03 -4.53
C HIS A 48 5.10 14.81 -3.83
N LEU A 49 4.29 14.16 -3.02
CA LEU A 49 4.56 12.80 -2.52
C LEU A 49 3.82 11.81 -3.39
N THR A 50 4.43 10.65 -3.64
CA THR A 50 3.82 9.54 -4.36
C THR A 50 3.80 8.32 -3.45
N LEU A 51 2.62 7.78 -3.18
CA LEU A 51 2.43 6.60 -2.33
C LEU A 51 1.87 5.46 -3.17
N HIS A 52 2.60 4.35 -3.26
CA HIS A 52 2.17 3.15 -4.00
C HIS A 52 1.57 2.13 -3.05
N PHE A 53 0.38 1.64 -3.37
CA PHE A 53 -0.34 0.65 -2.60
C PHE A 53 -0.36 -0.71 -3.30
N THR A 54 -0.74 -1.75 -2.55
CA THR A 54 -0.90 -3.11 -3.10
C THR A 54 -2.17 -3.25 -3.94
N GLU A 55 -3.18 -2.44 -3.67
CA GLU A 55 -4.52 -2.53 -4.29
C GLU A 55 -4.93 -1.19 -4.89
N ALA A 56 -5.87 -1.23 -5.84
CA ALA A 56 -6.50 -0.03 -6.38
C ALA A 56 -7.33 0.69 -5.32
N LEU A 57 -7.32 2.02 -5.37
CA LEU A 57 -7.92 2.89 -4.37
C LEU A 57 -9.21 3.54 -4.88
N GLU A 58 -10.15 3.75 -3.95
CA GLU A 58 -11.32 4.60 -4.13
C GLU A 58 -10.91 6.09 -3.99
N PRO A 59 -10.95 6.90 -5.06
CA PRO A 59 -10.36 8.24 -5.05
C PRO A 59 -11.02 9.23 -4.08
N THR A 60 -12.33 9.10 -3.87
CA THR A 60 -13.09 10.03 -3.02
C THR A 60 -12.81 9.82 -1.53
N PHE A 61 -12.34 8.63 -1.14
CA PHE A 61 -12.17 8.24 0.25
C PHE A 61 -10.71 7.97 0.65
N SER A 62 -9.76 8.32 -0.22
CA SER A 62 -8.33 8.07 -0.04
C SER A 62 -7.55 9.38 -0.06
N ALA A 63 -6.76 9.65 0.98
CA ALA A 63 -5.97 10.86 1.10
C ALA A 63 -4.79 10.67 2.06
N ALA A 64 -3.89 11.67 2.08
CA ALA A 64 -2.84 11.76 3.08
C ALA A 64 -2.58 13.20 3.52
N ASP A 65 -2.25 13.35 4.79
CA ASP A 65 -1.89 14.60 5.44
C ASP A 65 -0.42 14.58 5.82
N VAL A 66 0.24 15.74 5.73
CA VAL A 66 1.66 15.88 6.06
C VAL A 66 1.81 16.83 7.24
N THR A 67 2.63 16.45 8.22
CA THR A 67 2.94 17.29 9.38
C THR A 67 4.44 17.44 9.57
N ASP A 68 4.88 18.58 10.09
CA ASP A 68 6.26 18.75 10.53
C ASP A 68 6.53 18.08 11.90
N SER A 69 7.75 18.20 12.39
CA SER A 69 8.19 17.62 13.68
C SER A 69 7.50 18.23 14.91
N GLN A 70 6.81 19.35 14.77
CA GLN A 70 6.00 19.98 15.82
C GLN A 70 4.52 19.59 15.71
N GLY A 71 4.17 18.73 14.74
CA GLY A 71 2.78 18.34 14.47
C GLY A 71 1.98 19.41 13.73
N LYS A 72 2.63 20.46 13.21
CA LYS A 72 1.96 21.48 12.41
C LYS A 72 1.69 20.92 11.01
N ALA A 73 0.46 21.12 10.53
CA ALA A 73 0.07 20.74 9.19
C ALA A 73 0.89 21.49 8.13
N VAL A 74 1.41 20.72 7.18
CA VAL A 74 1.98 21.21 5.92
C VAL A 74 0.84 21.44 4.94
N LYS A 75 0.92 22.52 4.17
CA LYS A 75 -0.09 22.84 3.16
C LYS A 75 0.06 21.93 1.94
N THR A 76 -1.02 21.24 1.60
CA THR A 76 -1.10 20.35 0.43
C THR A 76 -2.31 20.72 -0.43
N ALA A 77 -2.22 20.45 -1.72
CA ALA A 77 -3.42 20.41 -2.55
C ALA A 77 -4.17 19.10 -2.26
N LYS A 78 -5.40 18.99 -2.78
CA LYS A 78 -6.19 17.76 -2.65
C LYS A 78 -5.40 16.55 -3.16
N SER A 79 -5.34 15.47 -2.38
CA SER A 79 -4.78 14.20 -2.84
C SER A 79 -5.56 13.65 -4.03
N VAL A 80 -4.85 13.04 -4.98
CA VAL A 80 -5.45 12.49 -6.20
C VAL A 80 -4.95 11.07 -6.39
N VAL A 81 -5.86 10.14 -6.68
CA VAL A 81 -5.48 8.81 -7.15
C VAL A 81 -5.17 8.90 -8.64
N ASP A 82 -4.01 8.39 -9.03
CA ASP A 82 -3.53 8.50 -10.41
C ASP A 82 -4.50 7.85 -11.41
N ASP A 83 -4.57 8.41 -12.62
CA ASP A 83 -5.47 7.92 -13.67
C ASP A 83 -4.90 6.73 -14.45
N ALA A 84 -3.58 6.61 -14.55
CA ALA A 84 -2.93 5.50 -15.22
C ALA A 84 -2.74 4.29 -14.29
N ASP A 85 -2.51 4.53 -12.99
CA ASP A 85 -2.38 3.50 -11.97
C ASP A 85 -3.22 3.83 -10.71
N LYS A 86 -4.35 3.15 -10.59
CA LYS A 86 -5.29 3.35 -9.48
C LYS A 86 -4.76 2.90 -8.11
N SER A 87 -3.60 2.25 -8.06
CA SER A 87 -2.91 1.92 -6.79
C SER A 87 -1.99 3.03 -6.29
N VAL A 88 -1.92 4.17 -7.00
CA VAL A 88 -1.03 5.29 -6.67
C VAL A 88 -1.81 6.48 -6.17
N LEU A 89 -1.41 6.99 -5.00
CA LEU A 89 -1.91 8.24 -4.43
C LEU A 89 -0.84 9.33 -4.55
N ILE A 90 -1.21 10.45 -5.16
CA ILE A 90 -0.37 11.64 -5.33
C ILE A 90 -0.83 12.72 -4.34
N VAL A 91 0.12 13.31 -3.62
CA VAL A 91 -0.11 14.35 -2.62
C VAL A 91 0.71 15.59 -2.99
N PRO A 92 0.14 16.57 -3.71
CA PRO A 92 0.90 17.75 -4.11
C PRO A 92 1.23 18.64 -2.92
N LEU A 93 2.50 19.06 -2.80
CA LEU A 93 2.93 20.02 -1.79
C LEU A 93 2.80 21.44 -2.36
N GLU A 94 2.21 22.36 -1.59
CA GLU A 94 2.02 23.75 -2.06
C GLU A 94 3.15 24.69 -1.66
N ASP A 95 3.87 24.35 -0.59
CA ASP A 95 4.92 25.20 -0.01
C ASP A 95 6.29 24.51 -0.04
N VAL A 96 7.34 25.33 -0.11
CA VAL A 96 8.71 24.86 0.13
C VAL A 96 8.84 24.46 1.59
N LEU A 97 9.25 23.22 1.83
CA LEU A 97 9.45 22.65 3.14
C LEU A 97 10.80 23.08 3.72
N PRO A 98 10.84 23.71 4.91
CA PRO A 98 12.08 23.91 5.65
C PRO A 98 12.79 22.59 5.94
N SER A 99 14.09 22.66 6.20
CA SER A 99 14.87 21.52 6.69
C SER A 99 14.23 20.93 7.95
N GLY A 100 13.99 19.63 7.95
CA GLY A 100 13.32 18.98 9.07
C GLY A 100 12.73 17.63 8.73
N LYS A 101 12.24 16.96 9.77
CA LYS A 101 11.54 15.68 9.69
C LYS A 101 10.05 15.94 9.48
N TYR A 102 9.46 15.18 8.56
CA TYR A 102 8.04 15.23 8.20
C TYR A 102 7.41 13.86 8.37
N THR A 103 6.17 13.84 8.82
CA THR A 103 5.34 12.63 8.93
C THR A 103 4.23 12.70 7.91
N VAL A 104 4.07 11.63 7.14
CA VAL A 104 2.98 11.44 6.18
C VAL A 104 2.00 10.46 6.79
N ASN A 105 0.79 10.94 7.09
CA ASN A 105 -0.29 10.15 7.64
C ASN A 105 -1.29 9.86 6.53
N TRP A 106 -1.44 8.60 6.13
CA TRP A 106 -2.34 8.21 5.05
C TRP A 106 -3.52 7.40 5.55
N HIS A 107 -4.64 7.54 4.86
CA HIS A 107 -5.81 6.68 5.00
C HIS A 107 -6.37 6.42 3.61
N VAL A 108 -6.65 5.17 3.32
CA VAL A 108 -7.12 4.75 1.99
C VAL A 108 -8.26 3.78 2.10
N VAL A 109 -9.08 3.74 1.06
CA VAL A 109 -10.12 2.74 0.87
C VAL A 109 -9.81 1.99 -0.40
N ALA A 110 -9.62 0.67 -0.31
CA ALA A 110 -9.46 -0.15 -1.51
C ALA A 110 -10.79 -0.26 -2.26
N VAL A 111 -10.75 -0.61 -3.54
CA VAL A 111 -11.96 -0.85 -4.37
C VAL A 111 -12.86 -1.98 -3.84
N ASP A 112 -12.35 -2.82 -2.93
CA ASP A 112 -13.12 -3.84 -2.22
C ASP A 112 -13.93 -3.27 -1.02
N GLY A 113 -13.75 -1.99 -0.71
CA GLY A 113 -14.44 -1.23 0.34
C GLY A 113 -13.73 -1.21 1.70
N HIS A 114 -12.60 -1.91 1.88
CA HIS A 114 -11.90 -1.92 3.16
C HIS A 114 -11.05 -0.66 3.35
N LYS A 115 -11.14 -0.09 4.56
CA LYS A 115 -10.34 1.07 4.96
C LYS A 115 -9.06 0.61 5.65
N THR A 116 -7.93 1.17 5.25
CA THR A 116 -6.65 1.03 5.94
C THR A 116 -6.03 2.40 6.18
N LYS A 117 -5.12 2.46 7.15
CA LYS A 117 -4.37 3.67 7.48
C LYS A 117 -2.99 3.32 7.98
N GLY A 118 -2.09 4.29 7.95
CA GLY A 118 -0.76 4.17 8.49
C GLY A 118 0.01 5.47 8.31
N ASP A 119 1.29 5.41 8.60
CA ASP A 119 2.18 6.56 8.51
C ASP A 119 3.60 6.14 8.13
N TYR A 120 4.37 7.11 7.66
CA TYR A 120 5.82 6.99 7.52
C TYR A 120 6.46 8.38 7.64
N THR A 121 7.78 8.43 7.77
CA THR A 121 8.49 9.71 7.86
C THR A 121 9.57 9.87 6.80
N PHE A 122 9.92 11.12 6.48
CA PHE A 122 11.08 11.48 5.66
C PHE A 122 11.69 12.79 6.16
N THR A 123 12.91 13.10 5.73
CA THR A 123 13.63 14.31 6.13
C THR A 123 13.96 15.17 4.92
N VAL A 124 13.76 16.47 5.01
CA VAL A 124 14.27 17.48 4.06
C VAL A 124 15.52 18.12 4.67
N LYS A 125 16.59 18.29 3.88
CA LYS A 125 17.80 19.00 4.29
C LYS A 125 17.74 20.49 4.02
#